data_AF-A0A1I7ZAU4-F1
#
_entry.id   AF-A0A1I7ZAU4-F1
#
_cell.length_a   1.000
_cell.length_b   1.000
_cell.length_c   1.000
_cell.angle_alpha   90.00
_cell.angle_beta   90.00
_cell.angle_gamma   90.00
#
_symmetry.space_group_name_H-M   'P 1'
#
loop_
_entity.id
_entity.type
_entity.pdbx_description
1 polymer ?
#
loop_
_entity_poly.entity_id
_entity_poly.type
_entity_poly.pdbx_seq_one_letter_code
_entity_poly.pdbx_strand_id
1 'polypeptide(L)'
;MNISFNGAQRGLFLQSVRFIGRRPPKQGKPPIVPPSKKVLYNVVHVPWMKPRDVKELLWRRHAYNNAVVSLREVFKQELKIKDEAGLGLAAMKKLEEEELNNLVSQNEVRNHMNSEARANREKSEWENAKREILEEIEKSLESERDNVAKRKTEVLQMIRKSENFVTLDNLSDKITEALEHPEVTDYAIDLQGKKMQNPPPVKYLEGTPTRQRGRLYDRTLA
;
A
#
# COMPACT_ATOMS: atom_id res chain seq x y z
N MET A 1 -33.86 -10.98 21.23
CA MET A 1 -33.58 -12.08 22.17
C MET A 1 -32.30 -11.73 22.92
N ASN A 2 -32.44 -11.42 24.20
CA ASN A 2 -31.33 -11.07 25.09
C ASN A 2 -30.61 -12.36 25.49
N ILE A 3 -29.30 -12.43 25.23
CA ILE A 3 -28.44 -13.49 25.78
C ILE A 3 -27.52 -12.81 26.79
N SER A 4 -27.96 -12.92 28.04
CA SER A 4 -27.23 -12.55 29.25
C SER A 4 -25.96 -13.39 29.39
N PHE A 5 -24.79 -12.76 29.30
CA PHE A 5 -23.52 -13.39 29.64
C PHE A 5 -23.39 -13.50 31.16
N ASN A 6 -23.50 -14.75 31.64
CA ASN A 6 -23.23 -15.13 33.02
C ASN A 6 -21.81 -14.72 33.43
N GLY A 7 -21.73 -14.05 34.58
CA GLY A 7 -20.48 -13.66 35.23
C GLY A 7 -19.66 -14.89 35.60
N ALA A 8 -18.68 -15.23 34.75
CA ALA A 8 -17.56 -16.04 35.16
C ALA A 8 -16.65 -15.17 36.04
N GLN A 9 -16.75 -15.35 37.35
CA GLN A 9 -15.74 -14.88 38.30
C GLN A 9 -14.40 -15.52 37.93
N ARG A 10 -13.64 -14.87 37.05
CA ARG A 10 -12.23 -15.17 36.83
C ARG A 10 -11.53 -14.79 38.12
N GLY A 11 -11.27 -15.79 38.97
CA GLY A 11 -10.38 -15.66 40.11
C GLY A 11 -9.06 -15.09 39.61
N LEU A 12 -8.88 -13.79 39.86
CA LEU A 12 -7.61 -13.11 39.71
C LEU A 12 -6.68 -13.71 40.77
N PHE A 13 -6.06 -14.85 40.46
CA PHE A 13 -4.80 -15.22 41.07
C PHE A 13 -3.75 -14.21 40.59
N LEU A 14 -3.83 -13.00 41.15
CA LEU A 14 -2.70 -12.09 41.22
C LEU A 14 -1.68 -12.78 42.10
N GLN A 15 -0.92 -13.72 41.51
CA GLN A 15 0.38 -14.07 42.03
C GLN A 15 1.12 -12.75 42.18
N SER A 16 1.36 -12.32 43.41
CA SER A 16 2.16 -11.14 43.68
C SER A 16 3.56 -11.44 43.16
N VAL A 17 3.82 -11.12 41.88
CA VAL A 17 5.16 -11.12 41.32
C VAL A 17 5.85 -9.96 42.00
N ARG A 18 6.44 -10.21 43.17
CA ARG A 18 7.32 -9.24 43.80
C ARG A 18 8.45 -9.06 42.81
N PHE A 19 8.47 -7.92 42.10
CA PHE A 19 9.58 -7.46 41.28
C PHE A 19 10.79 -7.12 42.18
N ILE A 20 11.26 -8.09 42.97
CA ILE A 20 12.59 -8.08 43.57
C ILE A 20 13.56 -8.50 42.45
N GLY A 21 13.59 -7.68 41.39
CA GLY A 21 14.62 -7.78 40.38
C GLY A 21 15.93 -7.40 41.05
N ARG A 22 16.86 -8.34 41.17
CA ARG A 22 18.23 -8.07 41.60
C ARG A 22 18.89 -7.22 40.51
N ARG A 23 18.73 -5.89 40.58
CA ARG A 23 19.50 -5.00 39.71
C ARG A 23 20.98 -5.29 39.97
N PRO A 24 21.80 -5.50 38.92
CA PRO A 24 23.23 -5.66 39.12
C PRO A 24 23.74 -4.43 39.89
N PRO A 25 24.57 -4.61 40.93
CA PRO A 25 25.13 -3.47 41.64
C PRO A 25 25.85 -2.58 40.62
N LYS A 26 25.77 -1.26 40.82
CA LYS A 26 26.50 -0.31 39.95
C LYS A 26 27.96 -0.73 39.92
N GLN A 27 28.49 -0.96 38.72
CA GLN A 27 29.88 -1.36 38.55
C GLN A 27 30.78 -0.28 39.16
N GLY A 28 31.77 -0.71 39.95
CA GLY A 28 32.75 0.20 40.54
C GLY A 28 33.61 0.89 39.49
N LYS A 29 34.50 1.80 39.92
CA LYS A 29 35.47 2.42 39.02
C LYS A 29 36.40 1.32 38.45
N PRO A 30 36.65 1.28 37.13
CA PRO A 30 37.56 0.31 36.55
C PRO A 30 39.01 0.58 37.02
N PRO A 31 39.87 -0.44 37.12
CA PRO A 31 41.26 -0.31 37.61
C PRO A 31 42.14 0.67 36.83
N ILE A 32 41.76 0.97 35.59
CA ILE A 32 42.47 1.88 34.66
C ILE A 32 42.37 3.35 35.12
N VAL A 33 41.34 3.69 35.91
CA VAL A 33 41.07 5.07 36.31
C VAL A 33 41.87 5.40 37.57
N PRO A 34 42.64 6.50 37.60
CA PRO A 34 43.38 6.88 38.79
C PRO A 34 42.41 7.18 39.96
N PRO A 35 42.81 6.89 41.20
CA PRO A 35 42.03 7.26 42.37
C PRO A 35 41.85 8.79 42.44
N SER A 36 40.74 9.22 43.03
CA SER A 36 40.49 10.66 43.23
C SER A 36 41.54 11.28 44.15
N LYS A 37 41.91 12.55 43.91
CA LYS A 37 42.79 13.35 44.77
C LYS A 37 42.37 13.35 46.24
N LYS A 38 41.06 13.26 46.52
CA LYS A 38 40.52 13.15 47.88
C LYS A 38 40.82 11.80 48.54
N VAL A 39 40.81 10.71 47.77
CA VAL A 39 41.02 9.34 48.27
C VAL A 39 42.51 9.00 48.35
N LEU A 40 43.34 9.55 47.46
CA LEU A 40 44.78 9.32 47.37
C LEU A 40 45.52 9.44 48.71
N TYR A 41 45.12 10.41 49.54
CA TYR A 41 45.75 10.68 50.84
C TYR A 41 44.85 10.34 52.03
N ASN A 42 43.68 9.74 51.80
CA ASN A 42 42.74 9.41 52.87
C ASN A 42 43.09 8.08 53.52
N VAL A 43 43.70 8.12 54.70
CA VAL A 43 43.92 6.94 55.52
C VAL A 43 42.63 6.61 56.29
N VAL A 44 42.12 5.41 56.12
CA VAL A 44 40.94 4.94 56.88
C VAL A 44 41.36 4.65 58.30
N HIS A 45 40.94 5.52 59.23
CA HIS A 45 41.17 5.33 60.66
C HIS A 45 40.04 4.46 61.22
N VAL A 46 40.35 3.21 61.54
CA VAL A 46 39.40 2.31 62.19
C VAL A 46 39.39 2.62 63.68
N PRO A 47 38.21 2.86 64.30
CA PRO A 47 38.14 3.12 65.73
C PRO A 47 38.65 1.92 66.53
N TRP A 48 39.40 2.21 67.60
CA TRP A 48 39.94 1.16 68.47
C TRP A 48 38.80 0.51 69.27
N MET A 49 38.74 -0.82 69.26
CA MET A 49 37.69 -1.59 69.91
C MET A 49 38.29 -2.37 71.09
N LYS A 50 37.52 -2.52 72.17
CA LYS A 50 37.99 -3.25 73.34
C LYS A 50 38.25 -4.72 72.98
N PRO A 51 39.36 -5.33 73.43
CA PRO A 51 39.69 -6.73 73.08
C PRO A 51 38.60 -7.75 73.43
N ARG A 52 37.85 -7.51 74.51
CA ARG A 52 36.72 -8.35 74.94
C ARG A 52 35.62 -8.41 73.88
N ASP A 53 35.23 -7.25 73.36
CA ASP A 53 34.13 -7.12 72.39
C ASP A 53 34.53 -7.75 71.05
N VAL A 54 35.78 -7.57 70.63
CA VAL A 54 36.33 -8.20 69.42
C VAL A 54 36.29 -9.72 69.53
N LYS A 55 36.71 -10.29 70.67
CA LYS A 55 36.70 -11.74 70.90
C LYS A 55 35.29 -12.30 70.83
N GLU A 56 34.32 -11.61 71.44
CA GLU A 56 32.92 -12.01 71.41
C GLU A 56 32.32 -11.92 70.00
N LEU A 57 32.56 -10.84 69.26
CA LEU A 57 32.08 -10.67 67.88
C LEU A 57 32.65 -11.74 66.94
N LEU A 58 33.94 -12.06 67.08
CA LEU A 58 34.56 -13.13 66.30
C LEU A 58 33.91 -14.49 66.59
N TRP A 59 33.65 -14.80 67.86
CA TRP A 59 32.98 -16.03 68.24
C TRP A 59 31.54 -16.09 67.72
N ARG A 60 30.74 -15.03 67.89
CA ARG A 60 29.37 -14.94 67.37
C ARG A 60 29.32 -15.08 65.85
N ARG A 61 30.24 -14.40 65.14
CA ARG A 61 30.37 -14.52 63.68
C ARG A 61 30.69 -15.94 63.26
N HIS A 62 31.61 -16.60 63.95
CA HIS A 62 31.98 -17.98 63.66
C HIS A 62 30.79 -18.93 63.89
N ALA A 63 30.14 -18.84 65.04
CA ALA A 63 28.97 -19.67 65.37
C ALA A 63 27.82 -19.48 64.36
N TYR A 64 27.49 -18.22 64.02
CA TYR A 64 26.46 -17.90 63.04
C TYR A 64 26.81 -18.41 61.64
N ASN A 65 28.05 -18.16 61.17
CA ASN A 65 28.47 -18.60 59.85
C ASN A 65 28.42 -20.12 59.72
N ASN A 66 28.83 -20.85 60.75
CA ASN A 66 28.77 -22.31 60.75
C ASN A 66 27.32 -22.81 60.62
N ALA A 67 26.37 -22.18 61.35
CA ALA A 67 24.95 -22.51 61.24
C ALA A 67 24.37 -22.17 59.85
N VAL A 68 24.78 -21.06 59.23
CA VAL A 68 24.31 -20.70 57.88
C VAL A 68 24.91 -21.61 56.82
N VAL A 69 26.17 -22.02 56.98
CA VAL A 69 26.81 -22.97 56.07
C VAL A 69 26.13 -24.34 56.14
N SER A 70 25.81 -24.84 57.35
CA SER A 70 25.10 -26.11 57.48
C SER A 70 23.69 -26.06 56.88
N LEU A 71 22.92 -24.97 57.11
CA LEU A 71 21.63 -24.79 56.45
C LEU A 71 21.73 -24.78 54.92
N ARG A 72 22.77 -24.14 54.38
CA ARG A 72 23.02 -24.12 52.93
C ARG A 72 23.32 -25.51 52.39
N GLU A 73 24.03 -26.34 53.14
CA GLU A 73 24.31 -27.73 52.76
C GLU A 73 23.04 -28.57 52.72
N VAL A 74 22.17 -28.44 53.73
CA VAL A 74 20.85 -29.11 53.75
C VAL A 74 20.04 -28.74 52.51
N PHE A 75 19.90 -27.45 52.21
CA PHE A 75 19.15 -27.02 51.01
C PHE A 75 19.79 -27.48 49.70
N LYS A 76 21.12 -27.56 49.63
CA LYS A 76 21.80 -28.13 48.45
C LYS A 76 21.50 -29.62 48.28
N GLN A 77 21.43 -30.38 49.37
CA GLN A 77 21.08 -31.80 49.34
C GLN A 77 19.62 -31.99 48.91
N GLU A 78 18.70 -31.20 49.45
CA GLU A 78 17.28 -31.23 49.03
C GLU A 78 17.12 -30.94 47.54
N LEU A 79 17.86 -29.96 47.00
CA LEU A 79 17.84 -29.66 45.56
C LEU A 79 18.38 -30.83 44.73
N LYS A 80 19.48 -31.46 45.15
CA LYS A 80 20.02 -32.64 44.47
C LYS A 80 19.02 -33.80 44.44
N ILE A 81 18.37 -34.09 45.56
CA ILE A 81 17.34 -35.14 45.66
C ILE A 81 16.18 -34.83 44.71
N LYS A 82 15.74 -33.57 44.62
CA LYS A 82 14.68 -33.15 43.67
C LYS A 82 15.11 -33.30 42.21
N ASP A 83 16.37 -32.97 41.90
CA ASP A 83 16.94 -33.12 40.57
C ASP A 83 17.05 -34.60 40.18
N GLU A 84 17.53 -35.47 41.09
CA GLU A 84 17.62 -36.93 40.91
C GLU A 84 16.23 -37.57 40.75
N ALA A 85 15.21 -37.07 41.46
CA ALA A 85 13.82 -37.50 41.32
C ALA A 85 13.15 -37.03 40.02
N GLY A 86 13.86 -36.33 39.12
CA GLY A 86 13.33 -35.85 37.84
C GLY A 86 12.31 -34.71 37.97
N LEU A 87 12.11 -34.16 39.17
CA LEU A 87 11.32 -32.96 39.43
C LEU A 87 12.18 -31.68 39.37
N GLY A 88 13.45 -31.84 39.00
CA GLY A 88 14.39 -30.75 38.80
C GLY A 88 13.97 -29.84 37.64
N LEU A 89 14.48 -28.60 37.68
CA LEU A 89 14.24 -27.60 36.63
C LEU A 89 14.71 -28.09 35.25
N ALA A 90 15.71 -28.96 35.20
CA ALA A 90 16.25 -29.48 33.94
C ALA A 90 15.29 -30.45 33.23
N ALA A 91 14.55 -31.26 33.98
CA ALA A 91 13.59 -32.20 33.40
C ALA A 91 12.37 -31.46 32.84
N MET A 92 11.86 -30.46 33.59
CA MET A 92 10.77 -29.59 33.13
C MET A 92 11.14 -28.85 31.85
N LYS A 93 12.36 -28.30 31.78
CA LYS A 93 12.84 -27.62 30.55
C LYS A 93 12.90 -28.54 29.34
N LYS A 94 13.30 -29.80 29.51
CA LYS A 94 13.32 -30.76 28.39
C LYS A 94 11.91 -31.04 27.88
N LEU A 95 10.94 -31.22 28.78
CA LEU A 95 9.54 -31.39 28.40
C LEU A 95 9.00 -30.15 27.65
N GLU A 96 9.30 -28.95 28.15
CA GLU A 96 8.94 -27.69 27.49
C GLU A 96 9.57 -27.56 26.09
N GLU A 97 10.84 -27.97 25.91
CA GLU A 97 11.53 -27.98 24.62
C GLU A 97 10.90 -28.98 23.64
N GLU A 98 10.56 -30.18 24.11
CA GLU A 98 9.88 -31.20 23.31
C GLU A 98 8.48 -30.75 22.87
N GLU A 99 7.70 -30.17 23.79
CA GLU A 99 6.40 -29.57 23.49
C GLU A 99 6.52 -28.44 22.46
N LEU A 100 7.51 -27.56 22.63
CA LEU A 100 7.77 -26.48 21.69
C LEU A 100 8.09 -27.02 20.30
N ASN A 101 8.96 -28.03 20.19
CA ASN A 101 9.30 -28.66 18.92
C ASN A 101 8.08 -29.28 18.23
N ASN A 102 7.18 -29.91 19.00
CA ASN A 102 5.94 -30.46 18.49
C ASN A 102 4.99 -29.36 17.96
N LEU A 103 4.91 -28.23 18.65
CA LEU A 103 4.08 -27.10 18.20
C LEU A 103 4.65 -26.43 16.95
N VAL A 104 5.98 -26.31 16.86
CA VAL A 104 6.66 -25.77 15.67
C VAL A 104 6.40 -26.66 14.46
N SER A 105 6.56 -27.98 14.58
CA SER A 105 6.32 -28.90 13.45
C SER A 105 4.85 -28.85 12.97
N GLN A 106 3.88 -28.77 13.89
CA GLN A 106 2.47 -28.58 13.52
C GLN A 106 2.22 -27.24 12.82
N ASN A 107 2.93 -26.18 13.22
CA ASN A 107 2.85 -24.87 12.59
C ASN A 107 3.41 -24.91 11.16
N GLU A 108 4.56 -25.55 10.96
CA GLU A 108 5.19 -25.74 9.65
C GLU A 108 4.25 -26.47 8.68
N VAL A 109 3.62 -27.56 9.11
CA VAL A 109 2.65 -28.30 8.28
C VAL A 109 1.49 -27.39 7.87
N ARG A 110 0.93 -26.61 8.80
CA ARG A 110 -0.17 -25.67 8.51
C ARG A 110 0.28 -24.57 7.55
N ASN A 111 1.49 -24.05 7.72
CA ASN A 111 2.05 -23.01 6.84
C ASN A 111 2.28 -23.55 5.43
N HIS A 112 2.73 -24.80 5.29
CA HIS A 112 2.88 -25.45 4.01
C HIS A 112 1.55 -25.54 3.27
N MET A 113 0.51 -26.09 3.91
CA MET A 113 -0.84 -26.19 3.34
C MET A 113 -1.37 -24.81 2.91
N ASN A 114 -1.15 -23.78 3.74
CA ASN A 114 -1.57 -22.41 3.43
C ASN A 114 -0.73 -21.78 2.30
N SER A 115 0.54 -22.18 2.16
CA SER A 115 1.40 -21.74 1.06
C SER A 115 0.93 -22.31 -0.27
N GLU A 116 0.57 -23.59 -0.30
CA GLU A 116 0.01 -24.24 -1.49
C GLU A 116 -1.33 -23.61 -1.91
N ALA A 117 -2.21 -23.34 -0.93
CA ALA A 117 -3.47 -22.65 -1.19
C ALA A 117 -3.28 -21.23 -1.75
N ARG A 118 -2.27 -20.49 -1.26
CA ARG A 118 -1.89 -19.17 -1.80
C ARG A 118 -1.35 -19.28 -3.22
N ALA A 119 -0.44 -20.21 -3.49
CA ALA A 119 0.11 -20.42 -4.82
C ALA A 119 -0.97 -20.76 -5.85
N ASN A 120 -1.95 -21.58 -5.48
CA ASN A 120 -3.09 -21.90 -6.36
C ASN A 120 -3.95 -20.67 -6.65
N ARG A 121 -4.19 -19.82 -5.65
CA ARG A 121 -4.95 -18.57 -5.82
C ARG A 121 -4.20 -17.59 -6.71
N GLU A 122 -2.93 -17.35 -6.42
CA GLU A 122 -2.07 -16.45 -7.21
C GLU A 122 -1.99 -16.90 -8.68
N LYS A 123 -1.91 -18.22 -8.93
CA LYS A 123 -1.97 -18.76 -10.28
C LYS A 123 -3.28 -18.42 -10.99
N SER A 124 -4.42 -18.58 -10.32
CA SER A 124 -5.73 -18.24 -10.89
C SER A 124 -5.90 -16.74 -11.13
N GLU A 125 -5.41 -15.91 -10.22
CA GLU A 125 -5.42 -14.44 -10.35
C GLU A 125 -4.52 -14.01 -11.52
N TRP A 126 -3.37 -14.64 -11.69
CA TRP A 126 -2.45 -14.39 -12.81
C TRP A 126 -3.07 -14.78 -14.15
N GLU A 127 -3.77 -15.91 -14.23
CA GLU A 127 -4.50 -16.32 -15.43
C GLU A 127 -5.64 -15.35 -15.77
N ASN A 128 -6.34 -14.80 -14.77
CA ASN A 128 -7.36 -13.78 -14.96
C ASN A 128 -6.77 -12.46 -15.47
N ALA A 129 -5.73 -11.96 -14.80
CA ALA A 129 -5.04 -10.74 -15.22
C ALA A 129 -4.50 -10.86 -16.65
N LYS A 130 -3.96 -12.02 -17.02
CA LYS A 130 -3.52 -12.29 -18.40
C LYS A 130 -4.67 -12.18 -19.40
N ARG A 131 -5.86 -12.71 -19.07
CA ARG A 131 -7.04 -12.59 -19.94
C ARG A 131 -7.48 -11.14 -20.10
N GLU A 132 -7.58 -10.40 -19.00
CA GLU A 132 -7.95 -8.98 -19.02
C GLU A 132 -6.99 -8.14 -19.86
N ILE A 133 -5.68 -8.36 -19.71
CA ILE A 133 -4.66 -7.66 -20.51
C ILE A 133 -4.82 -7.99 -22.00
N LEU A 134 -5.07 -9.24 -22.36
CA LEU A 134 -5.27 -9.62 -23.77
C LEU A 134 -6.54 -8.97 -24.36
N GLU A 135 -7.63 -8.94 -23.60
CA GLU A 135 -8.87 -8.26 -24.01
C GLU A 135 -8.67 -6.74 -24.18
N GLU A 136 -7.89 -6.10 -23.30
CA GLU A 136 -7.57 -4.68 -23.41
C GLU A 136 -6.70 -4.40 -24.64
N ILE A 137 -5.69 -5.23 -24.90
CA ILE A 137 -4.85 -5.14 -26.10
C ILE A 137 -5.72 -5.29 -27.35
N GLU A 138 -6.62 -6.28 -27.41
CA GLU A 138 -7.49 -6.50 -28.56
C GLU A 138 -8.42 -5.31 -28.82
N LYS A 139 -9.05 -4.76 -27.77
CA LYS A 139 -9.88 -3.54 -27.85
C LYS A 139 -9.06 -2.35 -28.35
N SER A 140 -7.84 -2.17 -27.85
CA SER A 140 -6.97 -1.07 -28.28
C SER A 140 -6.62 -1.18 -29.77
N LEU A 141 -6.22 -2.37 -30.23
CA LEU A 141 -5.89 -2.63 -31.62
C LEU A 141 -7.08 -2.41 -32.55
N GLU A 142 -8.28 -2.81 -32.14
CA GLU A 142 -9.48 -2.59 -32.95
C GLU A 142 -9.82 -1.10 -33.06
N SER A 143 -9.73 -0.36 -31.95
CA SER A 143 -9.94 1.10 -31.97
C SER A 143 -8.92 1.83 -32.84
N GLU A 144 -7.67 1.37 -32.86
CA GLU A 144 -6.61 1.91 -33.71
C GLU A 144 -6.89 1.61 -35.19
N ARG A 145 -7.31 0.39 -35.52
CA ARG A 145 -7.69 0.01 -36.89
C ARG A 145 -8.84 0.86 -37.41
N ASP A 146 -9.89 1.04 -36.61
CA ASP A 146 -11.04 1.88 -36.95
C ASP A 146 -10.62 3.34 -37.19
N ASN A 147 -9.76 3.87 -36.31
CA ASN A 147 -9.25 5.23 -36.45
C ASN A 147 -8.39 5.39 -37.72
N VAL A 148 -7.51 4.42 -38.01
CA VAL A 148 -6.70 4.41 -39.24
C VAL A 148 -7.60 4.33 -40.47
N ALA A 149 -8.64 3.50 -40.46
CA ALA A 149 -9.59 3.38 -41.55
C ALA A 149 -10.33 4.71 -41.81
N LYS A 150 -10.84 5.37 -40.75
CA LYS A 150 -11.50 6.69 -40.85
C LYS A 150 -10.55 7.76 -41.38
N ARG A 151 -9.33 7.85 -40.86
CA ARG A 151 -8.35 8.82 -41.35
C ARG A 151 -7.96 8.57 -42.80
N LYS A 152 -7.85 7.30 -43.20
CA LYS A 152 -7.56 6.93 -44.59
C LYS A 152 -8.68 7.39 -45.52
N THR A 153 -9.95 7.21 -45.16
CA THR A 153 -11.06 7.68 -45.99
C THR A 153 -11.11 9.20 -46.07
N GLU A 154 -10.85 9.92 -44.97
CA GLU A 154 -10.74 11.37 -44.95
C GLU A 154 -9.62 11.87 -45.88
N VAL A 155 -8.43 11.29 -45.80
CA VAL A 155 -7.30 11.63 -46.68
C VAL A 155 -7.65 11.38 -48.15
N LEU A 156 -8.27 10.25 -48.48
CA LEU A 156 -8.71 9.96 -49.84
C LEU A 156 -9.76 10.95 -50.34
N GLN A 157 -10.70 11.37 -49.48
CA GLN A 157 -11.67 12.42 -49.83
C GLN A 157 -10.99 13.76 -50.06
N MET A 158 -9.98 14.11 -49.26
CA MET A 158 -9.21 15.35 -49.44
C MET A 158 -8.39 15.34 -50.72
N ILE A 159 -7.78 14.20 -51.08
CA ILE A 159 -7.09 14.05 -52.38
C ILE A 159 -8.07 14.30 -53.52
N ARG A 160 -9.26 13.67 -53.50
CA ARG A 160 -10.29 13.93 -54.53
C ARG A 160 -10.73 15.39 -54.59
N LYS A 161 -10.87 16.06 -53.44
CA LYS A 161 -11.20 17.49 -53.40
C LYS A 161 -10.07 18.39 -53.92
N SER A 162 -8.81 17.97 -53.75
CA SER A 162 -7.65 18.74 -54.18
C SER A 162 -7.54 18.90 -55.70
N GLU A 163 -8.13 17.98 -56.47
CA GLU A 163 -8.24 18.11 -57.93
C GLU A 163 -9.02 19.37 -58.34
N ASN A 164 -9.96 19.84 -57.51
CA ASN A 164 -10.76 21.02 -57.76
C ASN A 164 -10.14 22.31 -57.19
N PHE A 165 -8.91 22.27 -56.67
CA PHE A 165 -8.26 23.47 -56.14
C PHE A 165 -7.77 24.39 -57.26
N VAL A 166 -7.86 25.70 -57.01
CA VAL A 166 -7.40 26.72 -57.96
C VAL A 166 -5.88 26.86 -57.84
N THR A 167 -5.17 26.49 -58.89
CA THR A 167 -3.72 26.71 -59.05
C THR A 167 -3.47 27.99 -59.85
N LEU A 168 -2.22 28.47 -59.87
CA LEU A 168 -1.82 29.66 -60.65
C LEU A 168 -2.17 29.51 -62.15
N ASP A 169 -2.04 28.29 -62.68
CA ASP A 169 -2.28 28.00 -64.08
C ASP A 169 -3.78 28.01 -64.43
N ASN A 170 -4.64 27.52 -63.53
CA ASN A 170 -6.10 27.40 -63.76
C ASN A 170 -6.91 28.63 -63.26
N LEU A 171 -6.23 29.69 -62.83
CA LEU A 171 -6.84 30.82 -62.13
C LEU A 171 -7.77 31.65 -63.03
N SER A 172 -7.33 32.01 -64.24
CA SER A 172 -8.11 32.83 -65.17
C SER A 172 -9.44 32.18 -65.53
N ASP A 173 -9.39 30.88 -65.83
CA ASP A 173 -10.53 30.13 -66.35
C ASP A 173 -11.58 29.90 -65.26
N LYS A 174 -11.12 29.66 -64.02
CA LYS A 174 -12.01 29.56 -62.85
C LYS A 174 -12.66 30.89 -62.48
N ILE A 175 -11.98 32.03 -62.70
CA ILE A 175 -12.59 33.36 -62.51
C ILE A 175 -13.72 33.58 -63.51
N THR A 176 -13.51 33.22 -64.79
CA THR A 176 -14.57 33.35 -65.79
C THR A 176 -15.75 32.42 -65.52
N GLU A 177 -15.49 31.17 -65.15
CA GLU A 177 -16.53 30.19 -64.78
C GLU A 177 -17.39 30.68 -63.60
N ALA A 178 -16.75 31.23 -62.56
CA ALA A 178 -17.45 31.79 -61.39
C ALA A 178 -18.29 33.02 -61.73
N LEU A 179 -17.88 33.84 -62.71
CA LEU A 179 -18.66 34.99 -63.20
C LEU A 179 -19.81 34.59 -64.13
N GLU A 180 -19.78 33.40 -64.71
CA GLU A 180 -20.84 32.85 -65.56
C GLU A 180 -21.88 32.08 -64.75
N HIS A 181 -21.46 31.42 -63.67
CA HIS A 181 -22.31 30.58 -62.81
C HIS A 181 -22.39 31.10 -61.36
N PRO A 182 -23.16 32.18 -61.10
CA PRO A 182 -23.43 32.63 -59.73
C PRO A 182 -24.27 31.60 -58.94
N GLU A 183 -23.74 31.14 -57.81
CA GLU A 183 -24.43 30.21 -56.90
C GLU A 183 -25.05 30.99 -55.71
N VAL A 184 -26.31 30.68 -55.36
CA VAL A 184 -27.03 31.31 -54.24
C VAL A 184 -27.11 30.34 -53.08
N THR A 185 -26.46 30.69 -51.97
CA THR A 185 -26.49 29.91 -50.72
C THR A 185 -27.68 30.24 -49.83
N ASP A 186 -28.50 31.22 -50.21
CA ASP A 186 -29.63 31.68 -49.40
C ASP A 186 -30.77 30.66 -49.45
N TYR A 187 -31.18 30.20 -48.26
CA TYR A 187 -32.36 29.34 -48.08
C TYR A 187 -33.13 29.77 -46.83
N ALA A 188 -34.45 29.65 -46.89
CA ALA A 188 -35.31 29.79 -45.72
C ALA A 188 -35.60 28.40 -45.12
N ILE A 189 -35.95 28.36 -43.83
CA ILE A 189 -36.37 27.13 -43.14
C ILE A 189 -37.75 27.38 -42.55
N ASP A 190 -38.69 26.50 -42.88
CA ASP A 190 -40.04 26.56 -42.31
C ASP A 190 -40.03 26.15 -40.83
N LEU A 191 -41.11 26.44 -40.09
CA LEU A 191 -41.30 25.98 -38.71
C LEU A 191 -41.27 24.44 -38.56
N GLN A 192 -41.48 23.71 -39.66
CA GLN A 192 -41.37 22.25 -39.75
C GLN A 192 -39.96 21.76 -40.10
N GLY A 193 -38.97 22.65 -40.23
CA GLY A 193 -37.58 22.30 -40.55
C GLY A 193 -37.31 22.04 -42.03
N LYS A 194 -38.27 22.28 -42.93
CA LYS A 194 -38.10 22.09 -44.38
C LYS A 194 -37.35 23.28 -44.98
N LYS A 195 -36.30 23.00 -45.76
CA LYS A 195 -35.52 24.03 -46.47
C LYS A 195 -36.23 24.46 -47.75
N MET A 196 -36.43 25.75 -47.91
CA MET A 196 -36.96 26.41 -49.11
C MET A 196 -35.79 27.14 -49.79
N GLN A 197 -35.39 26.67 -50.97
CA GLN A 197 -34.28 27.25 -51.73
C GLN A 197 -34.78 28.29 -52.74
N ASN A 198 -33.97 29.34 -52.91
CA ASN A 198 -34.22 30.34 -53.95
C ASN A 198 -33.80 29.79 -55.33
N PRO A 199 -34.51 30.15 -56.42
CA PRO A 199 -34.14 29.70 -57.76
C PRO A 199 -32.78 30.28 -58.19
N PRO A 200 -32.03 29.57 -59.06
CA PRO A 200 -30.73 30.04 -59.52
C PRO A 200 -30.85 31.36 -60.31
N PRO A 201 -29.97 32.34 -60.07
CA PRO A 201 -30.01 33.63 -60.75
C PRO A 201 -29.62 33.47 -62.22
N VAL A 202 -30.44 34.01 -63.12
CA VAL A 202 -30.17 33.99 -64.57
C VAL A 202 -29.44 35.28 -64.97
N LYS A 203 -28.28 35.15 -65.65
CA LYS A 203 -27.41 36.27 -66.05
C LYS A 203 -28.03 37.18 -67.11
N TYR A 204 -28.82 36.62 -68.03
CA TYR A 204 -29.52 37.35 -69.08
C TYR A 204 -31.02 37.10 -69.01
N LEU A 205 -31.83 38.15 -69.02
CA LEU A 205 -33.29 38.05 -69.11
C LEU A 205 -33.67 37.82 -70.58
N GLU A 206 -34.12 36.61 -70.91
CA GLU A 206 -34.73 36.36 -72.23
C GLU A 206 -36.17 36.92 -72.23
N GLY A 207 -36.42 37.98 -73.00
CA GLY A 207 -37.75 38.58 -73.20
C GLY A 207 -37.81 40.10 -72.97
N THR A 208 -38.99 40.69 -73.21
CA THR A 208 -39.25 42.13 -72.98
C THR A 208 -39.16 42.45 -71.47
N PRO A 209 -38.35 43.44 -71.06
CA PRO A 209 -38.13 43.75 -69.65
C PRO A 209 -39.45 44.17 -68.98
N THR A 210 -39.86 43.44 -67.94
CA THR A 210 -41.01 43.80 -67.12
C THR A 210 -40.70 45.02 -66.27
N ARG A 211 -41.66 45.94 -66.19
CA ARG A 211 -41.57 47.21 -65.45
C ARG A 211 -41.28 46.92 -63.96
N GLN A 212 -40.08 47.27 -63.50
CA GLN A 212 -39.58 46.95 -62.15
C GLN A 212 -40.54 47.43 -61.04
N ARG A 213 -41.06 46.49 -60.25
CA ARG A 213 -41.61 46.74 -58.91
C ARG A 213 -40.97 45.73 -57.94
N GLY A 214 -39.89 46.13 -57.26
CA GLY A 214 -39.23 45.33 -56.22
C GLY A 214 -37.95 44.61 -56.65
N ARG A 215 -37.31 43.89 -55.71
CA ARG A 215 -36.14 43.05 -55.98
C ARG A 215 -36.57 41.89 -56.88
N LEU A 216 -35.76 41.63 -57.92
CA LEU A 216 -36.11 40.80 -59.08
C LEU A 216 -36.44 39.33 -58.76
N TYR A 217 -36.08 38.83 -57.57
CA TYR A 217 -36.13 37.41 -57.20
C TYR A 217 -37.08 37.08 -56.04
N ASP A 218 -37.79 38.08 -55.50
CA ASP A 218 -38.76 37.86 -54.42
C ASP A 218 -40.06 37.28 -55.02
N ARG A 219 -40.26 35.96 -54.94
CA ARG A 219 -41.59 35.37 -55.11
C ARG A 219 -42.40 35.70 -53.86
N THR A 220 -43.36 36.63 -53.97
CA THR A 220 -44.41 36.73 -52.96
C THR A 220 -45.25 35.46 -53.01
N LEU A 221 -45.32 34.75 -51.89
CA LEU A 221 -46.20 33.60 -51.70
C LEU A 221 -47.64 33.98 -52.12
N ALA A 222 -48.26 33.15 -52.96
CA ALA A 222 -49.70 33.16 -53.16
C ALA A 222 -50.39 32.39 -52.02
#